data_AF-S3BP32-F1
#
_entry.id   AF-S3BP32-F1
#
_cell.length_a   1.000
_cell.length_b   1.000
_cell.length_c   1.000
_cell.angle_alpha   90.00
_cell.angle_beta   90.00
_cell.angle_gamma   90.00
#
_symmetry.space_group_name_H-M   'P 1'
#
loop_
_entity.id
_entity.type
_entity.pdbx_description
1 polymer ?
#
loop_
_entity_poly.entity_id
_entity_poly.type
_entity_poly.pdbx_seq_one_letter_code
_entity_poly.pdbx_strand_id
1 'polypeptide(L)'
;MMSSLNILFGINTNIKGLLTASANIGGIIGGLFSGHVVNRWGRKTGILLSALIVLHSPFDIHDFGAAFPGVGYGARSVTGQWSWRIIYICMSGPAISCIILLPFIPESPRWLISRGQEATALVVLAEFHGDGDEEHPLAVAEFREIKETIGYEEN
;
A
#
# COMPACT_ATOMS: atom_id res chain seq x y z
N MET A 1 15.91 -22.85 18.62
CA MET A 1 16.55 -21.61 18.11
C MET A 1 16.11 -20.36 18.89
N MET A 2 14.81 -20.08 19.07
CA MET A 2 14.36 -18.91 19.84
C MET A 2 14.65 -18.94 21.36
N SER A 3 14.65 -20.12 21.99
CA SER A 3 14.99 -20.25 23.42
C SER A 3 16.44 -19.84 23.72
N SER A 4 17.37 -20.24 22.84
CA SER A 4 18.80 -19.94 22.93
C SER A 4 19.10 -18.44 22.76
N LEU A 5 18.33 -17.73 21.93
CA LEU A 5 18.49 -16.30 21.66
C LEU A 5 17.94 -15.41 22.79
N ASN A 6 16.84 -15.82 23.44
CA ASN A 6 16.29 -15.09 24.59
C ASN A 6 17.25 -15.08 25.79
N ILE A 7 18.02 -16.16 25.96
CA ILE A 7 19.04 -16.28 27.01
C ILE A 7 20.29 -15.46 26.64
N LEU A 8 20.66 -15.40 25.35
CA LEU A 8 21.85 -14.67 24.87
C LEU A 8 21.65 -13.14 24.84
N PHE A 9 20.44 -12.66 24.55
CA PHE A 9 20.11 -11.23 24.42
C PHE A 9 19.21 -10.68 25.54
N GLY A 10 18.86 -11.49 26.55
CA GLY A 10 18.07 -11.03 27.69
C GLY A 10 16.67 -10.52 27.34
N ILE A 11 16.04 -11.03 26.28
CA ILE A 11 14.75 -10.54 25.77
C ILE A 11 13.63 -10.98 26.71
N ASN A 12 13.32 -10.12 27.68
CA ASN A 12 12.22 -10.29 28.64
C ASN A 12 10.85 -9.98 27.98
N THR A 13 9.76 -10.45 28.58
CA THR A 13 8.38 -10.18 28.14
C THR A 13 8.11 -8.69 27.95
N ASN A 14 8.71 -7.83 28.79
CA ASN A 14 8.62 -6.37 28.66
C ASN A 14 9.19 -5.86 27.34
N ILE A 15 10.32 -6.42 26.87
CA ILE A 15 10.96 -6.01 25.61
C ILE A 15 10.12 -6.47 24.42
N LYS A 16 9.55 -7.67 24.48
CA LYS A 16 8.62 -8.16 23.43
C LYS A 16 7.38 -7.27 23.34
N GLY A 17 6.82 -6.87 24.48
CA GLY A 17 5.69 -5.93 24.54
C GLY A 17 6.06 -4.55 24.00
N LEU A 18 7.26 -4.04 24.32
CA LEU A 18 7.77 -2.77 23.80
C LEU A 18 7.95 -2.79 22.28
N LEU A 19 8.45 -3.90 21.72
CA LEU A 19 8.59 -4.07 20.26
C LEU A 19 7.22 -4.01 19.56
N THR A 20 6.21 -4.73 20.06
CA THR A 20 4.85 -4.66 19.51
C THR A 20 4.22 -3.27 19.68
N ALA A 21 4.47 -2.58 20.80
CA ALA A 21 3.98 -1.22 21.01
C ALA A 21 4.62 -0.24 20.00
N SER A 22 5.92 -0.39 19.72
CA SER A 22 6.65 0.45 18.77
C SER A 22 6.12 0.33 17.35
N ALA A 23 5.70 -0.87 16.94
CA ALA A 23 5.08 -1.11 15.64
C ALA A 23 3.72 -0.39 15.50
N ASN A 24 2.88 -0.43 16.54
CA ASN A 24 1.60 0.27 16.56
C ASN A 24 1.78 1.80 16.48
N ILE A 25 2.80 2.33 17.17
CA ILE A 25 3.16 3.75 17.07
C ILE A 25 3.58 4.10 15.63
N GLY A 26 4.35 3.22 14.98
CA GLY A 26 4.68 3.35 13.56
C GLY A 26 3.45 3.39 12.66
N GLY A 27 2.45 2.54 12.92
CA GLY A 27 1.17 2.55 12.20
C GLY A 27 0.39 3.87 12.33
N ILE A 28 0.36 4.46 13.53
CA ILE A 28 -0.29 5.75 13.78
C ILE A 28 0.40 6.88 13.00
N ILE A 29 1.73 6.95 13.08
CA ILE A 29 2.53 7.96 12.38
C ILE A 29 2.38 7.77 10.86
N GLY A 30 2.45 6.52 10.38
CA GLY A 30 2.26 6.19 8.97
C GLY A 30 0.90 6.61 8.44
N GLY A 31 -0.17 6.38 9.21
CA GLY A 31 -1.54 6.79 8.84
C GLY A 31 -1.69 8.30 8.69
N LEU A 32 -1.11 9.09 9.60
CA LEU A 32 -1.14 10.57 9.55
C LEU A 32 -0.44 11.12 8.31
N PHE A 33 0.71 10.55 7.93
CA PHE A 33 1.49 11.02 6.78
C PHE A 33 1.04 10.43 5.44
N SER A 34 0.41 9.26 5.44
CA SER A 34 -0.02 8.56 4.22
C SER A 34 -0.90 9.45 3.33
N GLY A 35 -1.88 10.16 3.92
CA GLY A 35 -2.75 11.07 3.17
C GLY A 35 -1.99 12.21 2.48
N HIS A 36 -1.00 12.79 3.16
CA HIS A 36 -0.17 13.86 2.59
C HIS A 36 0.70 13.35 1.43
N VAL A 37 1.30 12.18 1.59
CA VAL A 37 2.16 11.56 0.57
C VAL A 37 1.33 11.20 -0.67
N VAL A 38 0.18 10.55 -0.49
CA VAL A 38 -0.71 10.12 -1.58
C VAL A 38 -1.27 11.30 -2.36
N ASN A 39 -1.72 12.36 -1.67
CA ASN A 39 -2.30 13.51 -2.35
C ASN A 39 -1.23 14.32 -3.09
N ARG A 40 0.01 14.38 -2.57
CA ARG A 40 1.09 15.17 -3.18
C ARG A 40 1.80 14.48 -4.33
N TRP A 41 2.01 13.17 -4.24
CA TRP A 41 2.77 12.40 -5.24
C TRP A 41 1.93 11.43 -6.08
N GLY A 42 0.64 11.32 -5.81
CA GLY A 42 -0.25 10.43 -6.55
C GLY A 42 -0.45 9.08 -5.84
N ARG A 43 -1.52 8.39 -6.23
CA ARG A 43 -1.94 7.13 -5.57
C ARG A 43 -0.97 6.00 -5.82
N LYS A 44 -0.35 5.91 -7.00
CA LYS A 44 0.63 4.84 -7.27
C LYS A 44 1.87 4.99 -6.41
N THR A 45 2.40 6.20 -6.27
CA THR A 45 3.61 6.42 -5.46
C THR A 45 3.38 6.04 -3.99
N GLY A 46 2.19 6.34 -3.45
CA GLY A 46 1.82 5.88 -2.10
C GLY A 46 1.78 4.36 -1.97
N ILE A 47 1.17 3.66 -2.93
CA ILE A 47 1.11 2.18 -2.94
C ILE A 47 2.52 1.60 -3.09
N LEU A 48 3.34 2.13 -4.00
CA LEU A 48 4.70 1.66 -4.25
C LEU A 48 5.60 1.86 -3.03
N LEU A 49 5.53 3.02 -2.37
CA LEU A 49 6.28 3.27 -1.14
C LEU A 49 5.85 2.30 -0.03
N SER A 50 4.53 2.07 0.13
CA SER A 50 4.04 1.12 1.12
C SER A 50 4.50 -0.32 0.84
N ALA A 51 4.50 -0.74 -0.42
CA ALA A 51 4.98 -2.05 -0.83
C ALA A 51 6.49 -2.22 -0.62
N LEU A 52 7.29 -1.17 -0.88
CA LEU A 52 8.72 -1.18 -0.59
C LEU A 52 9.02 -1.25 0.92
N ILE A 53 8.26 -0.53 1.75
CA ILE A 53 8.40 -0.58 3.21
C ILE A 53 8.15 -2.00 3.72
N VAL A 54 7.10 -2.66 3.25
CA VAL A 54 6.76 -4.05 3.63
C VAL A 54 7.83 -5.04 3.17
N LEU A 55 8.47 -4.81 2.02
CA LEU A 55 9.53 -5.69 1.52
C LEU A 55 10.88 -5.50 2.23
N HIS A 56 11.17 -4.30 2.73
CA HIS A 56 12.43 -4.01 3.42
C HIS A 56 12.36 -4.24 4.94
N SER A 57 11.18 -4.41 5.52
CA SER A 57 11.00 -4.61 6.96
C SER A 57 10.92 -6.09 7.33
N PRO A 58 11.96 -6.70 7.92
CA PRO A 58 11.85 -8.04 8.49
C PRO A 58 10.96 -8.12 9.75
N PHE A 59 10.44 -6.97 10.23
CA PHE A 59 9.65 -6.86 11.46
C PHE A 59 8.17 -7.26 11.30
N ASP A 60 7.63 -7.30 10.09
CA ASP A 60 6.20 -7.52 9.85
C ASP A 60 5.74 -8.96 10.18
N ILE A 61 6.67 -9.91 10.29
CA ILE A 61 6.37 -11.33 10.55
C ILE A 61 5.68 -11.53 11.91
N HIS A 62 6.02 -10.72 12.92
CA HIS A 62 5.47 -10.86 14.27
C HIS A 62 4.06 -10.28 14.39
N ASP A 63 3.82 -9.12 13.78
CA ASP A 63 2.53 -8.44 13.85
C ASP A 63 1.51 -9.05 12.87
N PHE A 64 1.96 -9.65 11.77
CA PHE A 64 1.07 -10.37 10.86
C PHE A 64 0.40 -11.59 11.50
N GLY A 65 1.12 -12.34 12.35
CA GLY A 65 0.52 -13.44 13.11
C GLY A 65 -0.58 -12.97 14.08
N ALA A 66 -0.52 -11.72 14.53
CA ALA A 66 -1.55 -11.09 15.37
C ALA A 66 -2.70 -10.49 14.54
N ALA A 67 -2.40 -9.86 13.40
CA ALA A 67 -3.40 -9.27 12.50
C ALA A 67 -4.20 -10.34 11.73
N PHE A 68 -3.58 -11.48 11.42
CA PHE A 68 -4.20 -12.64 10.76
C PHE A 68 -4.01 -13.89 11.62
N PRO A 69 -4.81 -14.04 12.70
CA PRO A 69 -4.71 -15.17 13.59
C PRO A 69 -4.81 -16.50 12.85
N GLY A 70 -5.62 -16.59 11.79
CA GLY A 70 -5.74 -17.81 10.97
C GLY A 70 -4.44 -18.27 10.31
N VAL A 71 -3.60 -17.34 9.84
CA VAL A 71 -2.28 -17.68 9.29
C VAL A 71 -1.29 -17.98 10.41
N GLY A 72 -1.37 -17.27 11.55
CA GLY A 72 -0.59 -17.58 12.75
C GLY A 72 -0.88 -18.97 13.34
N TYR A 73 -2.16 -19.36 13.40
CA TYR A 73 -2.61 -20.67 13.85
C TYR A 73 -2.21 -21.77 12.84
N GLY A 74 -2.35 -21.52 11.54
CA GLY A 74 -1.91 -22.45 10.49
C GLY A 74 -0.38 -22.63 10.43
N ALA A 75 0.39 -21.57 10.68
CA ALA A 75 1.84 -21.64 10.76
C ALA A 75 2.33 -22.37 12.03
N ARG A 76 1.49 -22.41 13.08
CA ARG A 76 1.77 -23.18 14.31
C ARG A 76 1.58 -24.68 14.12
N SER A 77 0.73 -25.11 13.18
CA SER A 77 0.66 -26.51 12.74
C SER A 77 1.82 -26.94 11.84
N VAL A 78 2.52 -25.99 11.20
CA VAL A 78 3.74 -26.25 10.44
C VAL A 78 4.94 -26.19 11.39
N THR A 79 5.23 -27.31 12.07
CA THR A 79 6.38 -27.41 12.97
C THR A 79 7.68 -27.55 12.18
N GLY A 80 8.50 -26.50 12.11
CA GLY A 80 9.83 -26.57 11.50
C GLY A 80 10.41 -25.22 11.09
N GLN A 81 11.66 -25.23 10.62
CA GLN A 81 12.40 -24.05 10.15
C GLN A 81 11.74 -23.33 8.96
N TRP A 82 10.69 -23.90 8.39
CA TRP A 82 9.92 -23.35 7.26
C TRP A 82 8.73 -22.47 7.67
N SER A 83 8.28 -22.53 8.94
CA SER A 83 7.11 -21.79 9.43
C SER A 83 7.21 -20.28 9.17
N TRP A 84 8.34 -19.67 9.52
CA TRP A 84 8.56 -18.23 9.32
C TRP A 84 8.71 -17.81 7.84
N ARG A 85 9.17 -18.73 6.98
CA ARG A 85 9.35 -18.46 5.53
C ARG A 85 8.01 -18.43 4.81
N ILE A 86 7.11 -19.34 5.15
CA ILE A 86 5.76 -19.40 4.57
C ILE A 86 4.98 -18.13 4.92
N ILE A 87 5.10 -17.66 6.16
CA ILE A 87 4.51 -16.38 6.59
C ILE A 87 5.07 -15.24 5.75
N TYR A 88 6.39 -15.17 5.58
CA TYR A 88 7.04 -14.12 4.78
C TYR A 88 6.60 -14.15 3.32
N ILE A 89 6.54 -15.34 2.70
CA ILE A 89 6.12 -15.50 1.30
C ILE A 89 4.64 -15.11 1.11
N CYS A 90 3.77 -15.48 2.06
CA CYS A 90 2.36 -15.13 2.05
C CYS A 90 2.14 -13.61 2.14
N MET A 91 3.01 -12.91 2.88
CA MET A 91 3.01 -11.44 3.00
C MET A 91 3.62 -10.75 1.79
N SER A 92 4.77 -11.24 1.31
CA SER A 92 5.48 -10.63 0.19
C SER A 92 4.75 -10.84 -1.13
N GLY A 93 4.00 -11.94 -1.28
CA GLY A 93 3.22 -12.26 -2.48
C GLY A 93 2.30 -11.12 -2.95
N PRO A 94 1.35 -10.64 -2.13
CA PRO A 94 0.48 -9.53 -2.49
C PRO A 94 1.22 -8.19 -2.63
N ALA A 95 2.26 -7.93 -1.83
CA ALA A 95 3.06 -6.70 -1.99
C ALA A 95 3.79 -6.67 -3.34
N ILE A 96 4.37 -7.82 -3.75
CA ILE A 96 5.03 -7.98 -5.04
C ILE A 96 4.02 -7.90 -6.18
N SER A 97 2.84 -8.53 -6.03
CA SER A 97 1.80 -8.43 -7.08
C SER A 97 1.33 -7.00 -7.26
N CYS A 98 1.19 -6.22 -6.18
CA CYS A 98 0.91 -4.79 -6.29
C CYS A 98 2.01 -4.05 -7.06
N ILE A 99 3.30 -4.29 -6.78
CA ILE A 99 4.42 -3.66 -7.50
C ILE A 99 4.40 -4.03 -8.99
N ILE A 100 4.08 -5.28 -9.32
CA ILE A 100 4.03 -5.77 -10.72
C ILE A 100 2.81 -5.21 -11.46
N LEU A 101 1.66 -5.08 -10.80
CA LEU A 101 0.42 -4.62 -11.42
C LEU A 101 0.32 -3.09 -11.53
N LEU A 102 1.03 -2.36 -10.66
CA LEU A 102 0.99 -0.89 -10.61
C LEU A 102 1.32 -0.17 -11.93
N PRO A 103 2.30 -0.63 -12.74
CA PRO A 103 2.60 0.00 -14.02
C PRO A 103 1.46 -0.11 -15.04
N PHE A 104 0.57 -1.11 -14.90
CA PHE A 104 -0.53 -1.35 -15.83
C PHE A 104 -1.78 -0.52 -15.52
N ILE A 105 -1.96 -0.13 -14.26
CA ILE A 105 -3.11 0.68 -13.85
C ILE A 105 -2.79 2.13 -14.16
N PRO A 106 -3.62 2.93 -14.86
CA PRO A 106 -3.38 4.37 -15.05
C PRO A 106 -3.56 5.17 -13.73
N GLU A 107 -2.94 6.36 -13.64
CA GLU A 107 -3.18 7.26 -12.50
C GLU A 107 -4.60 7.81 -12.54
N SER A 108 -5.14 8.24 -11.39
CA SER A 108 -6.51 8.75 -11.34
C SER A 108 -6.66 10.03 -12.20
N PRO A 109 -7.67 10.13 -13.08
CA PRO A 109 -7.89 11.29 -13.95
C PRO A 109 -7.99 12.62 -13.21
N ARG A 110 -8.67 12.64 -12.06
CA ARG A 110 -8.78 13.83 -11.19
C ARG A 110 -7.42 14.36 -10.74
N TRP A 111 -6.50 13.47 -10.35
CA TRP A 111 -5.15 13.86 -9.94
C TRP A 111 -4.34 14.41 -11.12
N LEU A 112 -4.46 13.80 -12.31
CA LEU A 112 -3.80 14.28 -13.53
C LEU A 112 -4.27 15.70 -13.90
N ILE A 113 -5.58 15.98 -13.82
CA ILE A 113 -6.15 17.32 -14.06
C ILE A 113 -5.61 18.33 -13.04
N SER A 114 -5.59 17.99 -11.75
CA SER A 114 -5.03 18.86 -10.70
C SER A 114 -3.53 19.16 -10.86
N ARG A 115 -2.81 18.38 -11.67
CA ARG A 115 -1.39 18.57 -11.98
C ARG A 115 -1.17 19.24 -13.35
N GLY A 116 -2.23 19.66 -14.03
CA GLY A 116 -2.19 20.27 -15.36
C GLY A 116 -1.92 19.29 -16.50
N GLN A 117 -1.95 17.97 -16.24
CA GLN A 117 -1.77 16.92 -17.25
C GLN A 117 -3.10 16.54 -17.92
N GLU A 118 -3.76 17.54 -18.52
CA GLU A 118 -5.11 17.40 -19.08
C GLU A 118 -5.20 16.39 -20.23
N ALA A 119 -4.23 16.41 -21.15
CA ALA A 119 -4.19 15.49 -22.28
C ALA A 119 -4.14 14.02 -21.84
N THR A 120 -3.29 13.69 -20.87
CA THR A 120 -3.21 12.33 -20.32
C THR A 120 -4.48 11.94 -19.55
N ALA A 121 -5.11 12.90 -18.87
CA ALA A 121 -6.37 12.64 -18.18
C ALA A 121 -7.50 12.30 -19.16
N LEU A 122 -7.59 13.00 -20.30
CA LEU A 122 -8.55 12.71 -21.37
C LEU A 122 -8.34 11.33 -21.97
N VAL A 123 -7.10 10.94 -22.28
CA VAL A 123 -6.78 9.59 -22.78
C VAL A 123 -7.24 8.52 -21.79
N VAL A 124 -6.98 8.70 -20.50
CA VAL A 124 -7.42 7.74 -19.47
C VAL A 124 -8.95 7.71 -19.35
N LEU A 125 -9.64 8.86 -19.42
CA LEU A 125 -11.11 8.92 -19.41
C LEU A 125 -11.73 8.28 -20.65
N ALA A 126 -11.13 8.47 -21.82
CA ALA A 126 -11.53 7.88 -23.08
C ALA A 126 -11.39 6.35 -23.09
N GLU A 127 -10.32 5.82 -22.48
CA GLU A 127 -10.13 4.37 -22.32
C GLU A 127 -11.25 3.74 -21.47
N PHE A 128 -11.66 4.40 -20.37
CA PHE A 128 -12.68 3.84 -19.46
C PHE A 128 -14.12 4.10 -19.88
N HIS A 129 -14.41 5.23 -20.53
CA HIS A 129 -15.79 5.68 -20.84
C HIS A 129 -16.06 5.94 -22.33
N GLY A 130 -15.03 5.91 -23.18
CA GLY A 130 -15.11 6.24 -24.61
C GLY A 130 -14.69 5.12 -25.57
N ASP A 131 -14.43 3.91 -25.09
CA ASP A 131 -13.93 2.78 -25.91
C ASP A 131 -12.64 3.13 -26.67
N GLY A 132 -11.82 4.02 -26.09
CA GLY A 132 -10.58 4.53 -26.70
C GLY A 132 -10.76 5.75 -27.60
N ASP A 133 -11.98 6.29 -27.76
CA ASP A 133 -12.24 7.53 -28.50
C ASP A 133 -12.11 8.76 -27.58
N GLU A 134 -11.08 9.57 -27.82
CA GLU A 134 -10.80 10.82 -27.09
C GLU A 134 -11.90 11.87 -27.25
N GLU A 135 -12.70 11.79 -28.31
CA GLU A 135 -13.81 12.73 -28.57
C GLU A 135 -15.16 12.19 -28.09
N HIS A 136 -15.19 11.05 -27.40
CA HIS A 136 -16.45 10.48 -26.94
C HIS A 136 -17.19 11.47 -26.02
N PRO A 137 -18.46 11.80 -26.29
CA PRO A 137 -19.18 12.87 -25.61
C PRO A 137 -19.30 12.66 -24.10
N LEU A 138 -19.31 11.41 -23.61
CA LEU A 138 -19.29 11.12 -22.17
C LEU A 138 -17.92 11.42 -21.53
N ALA A 139 -16.81 11.05 -22.18
CA ALA A 139 -15.46 11.28 -21.65
C ALA A 139 -15.15 12.78 -21.57
N VAL A 140 -15.52 13.55 -22.60
CA VAL A 140 -15.36 15.01 -22.63
C VAL A 140 -16.27 15.70 -21.60
N ALA A 141 -17.50 15.20 -21.41
CA ALA A 141 -18.41 15.73 -20.40
C ALA A 141 -17.86 15.54 -18.98
N GLU A 142 -17.40 14.33 -18.63
CA GLU A 142 -16.78 14.05 -17.33
C GLU A 142 -15.50 14.87 -17.11
N PHE A 143 -14.65 14.98 -18.13
CA PHE A 143 -13.45 15.81 -18.05
C PHE A 143 -13.80 17.27 -17.70
N ARG A 144 -14.84 17.82 -18.34
CA ARG A 144 -15.31 19.18 -18.07
C ARG A 144 -15.85 19.34 -16.66
N GLU A 145 -16.64 18.39 -16.17
CA GLU A 145 -17.19 18.40 -14.81
C GLU A 145 -16.08 18.36 -13.75
N ILE A 146 -15.08 17.49 -13.92
CA ILE A 146 -13.94 17.39 -13.00
C ILE A 146 -13.12 18.69 -13.02
N LYS A 147 -12.90 19.27 -14.20
CA LYS A 147 -12.18 20.54 -14.34
C LYS A 147 -12.92 21.70 -13.67
N GLU A 148 -14.23 21.77 -13.83
CA GLU A 148 -15.05 22.79 -13.17
C GLU A 148 -15.00 22.63 -11.64
N THR A 149 -15.12 21.40 -11.14
CA THR A 149 -15.04 21.09 -9.70
C THR A 149 -13.70 21.52 -9.10
N ILE A 150 -12.59 21.23 -9.77
CA ILE A 150 -11.25 21.63 -9.31
C ILE A 150 -11.11 23.17 -9.35
N GLY A 151 -11.63 23.83 -10.38
CA GLY A 151 -11.65 25.29 -10.46
C GLY A 151 -12.45 25.96 -9.34
N TYR A 152 -13.51 25.33 -8.85
CA TYR A 152 -14.22 25.78 -7.64
C TYR A 152 -13.43 25.50 -6.35
N GLU A 153 -12.66 24.41 -6.28
CA GLU A 153 -11.82 24.06 -5.11
C GLU A 153 -10.58 24.97 -4.98
N GLU A 154 -10.09 25.57 -6.07
CA GLU A 154 -8.90 26.43 -6.10
C GLU A 154 -9.15 27.93 -5.84
N ASN A 155 -10.42 28.37 -5.83
CA ASN A 155 -10.85 29.78 -5.67
C ASN A 155 -11.40 30.07 -4.25
#